data_AF-A0A7V0MBX4-F1
#
_entry.id   AF-A0A7V0MBX4-F1
#
_cell.length_a   1.000
_cell.length_b   1.000
_cell.length_c   1.000
_cell.angle_alpha   90.00
_cell.angle_beta   90.00
_cell.angle_gamma   90.00
#
_symmetry.space_group_name_H-M   'P 1'
#
loop_
_entity.id
_entity.type
_entity.pdbx_description
1 polymer ?
#
loop_
_entity_poly.entity_id
_entity_poly.type
_entity_poly.pdbx_seq_one_letter_code
_entity_poly.pdbx_strand_id
1 'polypeptide(L)'
;LPEELARIITKKLSIPTIGIGAGLYCDGQVLVIHDLLGITTGFRPKFVKNYANLSDEISQAINNFKEDVKWSRFPARDYVFHMKEEELKKIKR
;
A
#
# COMPACT_ATOMS: atom_id res chain seq x y z
N LEU A 1 14.81 -18.53 -8.79
CA LEU A 1 15.41 -19.88 -8.82
C LEU A 1 14.54 -20.74 -9.73
N PRO A 2 15.08 -21.59 -10.63
CA PRO A 2 14.25 -22.56 -11.35
C PRO A 2 13.44 -23.44 -10.39
N GLU A 3 12.19 -23.71 -10.73
CA GLU A 3 11.24 -24.41 -9.86
C GLU A 3 11.69 -25.85 -9.54
N GLU A 4 12.29 -26.53 -10.52
CA GLU A 4 12.81 -27.89 -10.36
C GLU A 4 13.94 -27.93 -9.33
N LEU A 5 14.79 -26.90 -9.30
CA LEU A 5 15.90 -26.79 -8.36
C LEU A 5 15.40 -26.46 -6.95
N ALA A 6 14.40 -25.57 -6.82
CA ALA A 6 13.77 -25.28 -5.53
C ALA A 6 13.20 -26.56 -4.90
N ARG A 7 12.48 -27.37 -5.69
CA ARG A 7 11.94 -28.66 -5.25
C ARG A 7 13.01 -29.63 -4.75
N ILE A 8 14.16 -29.70 -5.42
CA ILE A 8 15.28 -30.57 -5.00
C ILE A 8 15.86 -30.08 -3.67
N ILE A 9 16.04 -28.77 -3.51
CA ILE A 9 16.57 -28.17 -2.28
C ILE A 9 15.60 -28.41 -1.12
N THR A 10 14.32 -28.09 -1.28
CA THR A 10 13.29 -28.29 -0.22
C THR A 10 13.25 -29.73 0.25
N LYS A 11 13.31 -30.71 -0.67
CA LYS A 11 13.29 -32.12 -0.31
C LYS A 11 14.54 -32.61 0.44
N LYS A 12 15.68 -31.92 0.30
CA LYS A 12 16.96 -32.34 0.89
C LYS A 12 17.22 -31.74 2.27
N LEU A 13 16.64 -30.58 2.56
CA LEU A 13 16.83 -29.90 3.83
C LEU A 13 15.81 -30.37 4.86
N SER A 14 16.22 -30.44 6.13
CA SER A 14 15.32 -30.71 7.25
C SER A 14 14.63 -29.45 7.77
N ILE A 15 15.18 -28.27 7.47
CA ILE A 15 14.61 -26.97 7.84
C ILE A 15 13.63 -26.47 6.76
N PRO A 16 12.61 -25.68 7.12
CA PRO A 16 11.71 -25.08 6.14
C PRO A 16 12.41 -24.11 5.19
N THR A 17 11.94 -24.08 3.96
CA THR A 17 12.38 -23.18 2.89
C THR A 17 11.32 -22.15 2.56
N ILE A 18 11.70 -20.88 2.40
CA ILE A 18 10.79 -19.78 2.03
C ILE A 18 11.21 -19.24 0.66
N GLY A 19 10.30 -19.34 -0.31
CA GLY A 19 10.56 -18.98 -1.71
C GLY A 19 10.04 -17.59 -2.09
N ILE A 20 10.80 -16.89 -2.93
CA ILE A 20 10.35 -15.74 -3.74
C ILE A 20 10.85 -15.94 -5.17
N GLY A 21 9.93 -16.10 -6.12
CA GLY A 21 10.29 -16.46 -7.49
C GLY A 21 11.06 -17.80 -7.59
N ALA A 22 10.66 -18.77 -6.76
CA ALA A 22 11.26 -20.11 -6.69
C ALA A 22 10.28 -21.24 -7.06
N GLY A 23 9.10 -20.89 -7.59
CA GLY A 23 8.03 -21.86 -7.84
C GLY A 23 7.29 -22.28 -6.57
N LEU A 24 6.39 -23.26 -6.70
CA LEU A 24 5.45 -23.63 -5.63
C LEU A 24 6.00 -24.62 -4.61
N TYR A 25 7.19 -25.19 -4.85
CA TYR A 25 7.74 -26.30 -4.05
C TYR A 25 8.56 -25.87 -2.81
N CYS A 26 8.58 -24.58 -2.46
CA CYS A 26 9.07 -24.15 -1.14
C CYS A 26 7.97 -24.33 -0.08
N ASP A 27 8.34 -24.55 1.18
CA ASP A 27 7.39 -24.79 2.29
C ASP A 27 6.57 -23.55 2.65
N GLY A 28 7.12 -22.37 2.36
CA GLY A 28 6.42 -21.10 2.43
C GLY A 28 6.81 -20.18 1.28
N GLN A 29 6.09 -19.06 1.19
CA GLN A 29 6.28 -18.05 0.16
C GLN A 29 6.43 -16.68 0.80
N VAL A 30 7.24 -15.82 0.19
CA VAL A 30 7.41 -14.43 0.59
C VAL A 30 7.28 -13.52 -0.62
N LEU A 31 6.66 -12.36 -0.42
CA LEU A 31 6.55 -11.29 -1.40
C LEU A 31 6.74 -9.95 -0.69
N VAL A 32 7.25 -8.95 -1.41
CA VAL A 32 7.32 -7.58 -0.88
C VAL A 32 5.91 -7.00 -0.83
N ILE A 33 5.52 -6.40 0.29
CA ILE A 33 4.16 -5.89 0.48
C ILE A 33 3.75 -4.83 -0.55
N HIS A 34 4.69 -3.98 -0.98
CA HIS A 34 4.46 -2.97 -2.02
C HIS A 34 4.09 -3.59 -3.37
N ASP A 35 4.76 -4.69 -3.73
CA ASP A 35 4.48 -5.44 -4.95
C ASP A 35 3.18 -6.23 -4.83
N LEU A 36 2.92 -6.80 -3.64
CA LEU A 36 1.66 -7.48 -3.32
C LEU A 36 0.47 -6.54 -3.48
N LEU A 37 0.58 -5.31 -2.96
CA LEU A 37 -0.50 -4.32 -2.97
C LEU A 37 -0.56 -3.46 -4.24
N GLY A 38 0.39 -3.63 -5.17
CA GLY A 38 0.43 -2.81 -6.40
C GLY A 38 0.67 -1.34 -6.16
N ILE A 39 1.54 -1.02 -5.21
CA ILE A 39 2.03 0.33 -4.96
C ILE A 39 3.15 0.68 -5.96
N THR A 40 4.05 -0.27 -6.25
CA THR A 40 5.15 -0.07 -7.19
C THR A 40 4.62 -0.01 -8.63
N THR A 41 4.89 1.08 -9.35
CA THR A 41 4.56 1.24 -10.77
C THR A 41 5.77 0.99 -11.66
N GLY A 42 5.55 0.55 -12.90
CA GLY A 42 6.62 0.30 -13.87
C GLY A 42 7.05 -1.17 -13.92
N PHE A 43 8.32 -1.46 -13.65
CA PHE A 43 8.87 -2.80 -13.81
C PHE A 43 8.28 -3.77 -12.77
N ARG A 44 7.60 -4.80 -13.26
CA ARG A 44 7.06 -5.89 -12.45
C ARG A 44 7.84 -7.19 -12.74
N PRO A 45 8.55 -7.76 -11.75
CA PRO A 45 9.16 -9.08 -11.91
C PRO A 45 8.10 -10.14 -12.22
N LYS A 46 8.44 -11.12 -13.06
CA LYS A 46 7.50 -12.17 -13.50
C LYS A 46 6.84 -12.96 -12.36
N PHE A 47 7.52 -13.11 -11.23
CA PHE A 47 7.03 -13.86 -10.07
C PHE A 47 6.08 -13.05 -9.18
N VAL A 48 5.95 -11.74 -9.40
CA VAL A 48 5.07 -10.89 -8.62
C VAL A 48 3.63 -11.05 -9.11
N LYS A 49 2.70 -11.25 -8.17
CA LYS A 49 1.27 -11.11 -8.38
C LYS A 49 0.76 -9.96 -7.50
N ASN A 50 0.19 -8.94 -8.14
CA ASN A 50 -0.56 -7.91 -7.44
C ASN A 50 -1.92 -8.48 -7.00
N TYR A 51 -2.27 -8.26 -5.75
CA TYR A 51 -3.55 -8.59 -5.14
C TYR A 51 -4.44 -7.34 -4.94
N ALA A 52 -3.85 -6.14 -5.08
CA ALA A 52 -4.56 -4.87 -5.11
C ALA A 52 -3.89 -3.93 -6.13
N ASN A 53 -4.56 -2.82 -6.45
CA ASN A 53 -4.04 -1.75 -7.31
C ASN A 53 -3.98 -0.43 -6.54
N LEU A 54 -3.21 -0.42 -5.45
CA LEU A 54 -3.17 0.74 -4.57
C LEU A 54 -2.52 1.97 -5.23
N SER A 55 -1.69 1.80 -6.25
CA SER A 55 -1.17 2.94 -7.03
C SER A 55 -2.30 3.83 -7.55
N ASP A 56 -3.33 3.22 -8.17
CA ASP A 56 -4.44 3.97 -8.76
C ASP A 56 -5.35 4.54 -7.67
N GLU A 57 -5.63 3.77 -6.62
CA GLU A 57 -6.44 4.23 -5.48
C GLU A 57 -5.78 5.41 -4.75
N ILE A 58 -4.48 5.35 -4.50
CA ILE A 58 -3.70 6.45 -3.90
C ILE A 58 -3.73 7.67 -4.81
N SER A 59 -3.49 7.48 -6.11
CA SER A 59 -3.51 8.58 -7.09
C SER A 59 -4.88 9.26 -7.16
N GLN A 60 -5.96 8.47 -7.15
CA GLN A 60 -7.33 8.98 -7.12
C GLN A 60 -7.62 9.75 -5.83
N ALA A 61 -7.25 9.21 -4.67
CA ALA A 61 -7.46 9.86 -3.37
C ALA A 61 -6.75 11.22 -3.30
N ILE A 62 -5.50 11.29 -3.76
CA ILE A 62 -4.72 12.54 -3.79
C ILE A 62 -5.37 13.57 -4.74
N ASN A 63 -5.84 13.14 -5.91
CA ASN A 63 -6.51 14.03 -6.86
C ASN A 63 -7.84 14.55 -6.32
N ASN A 64 -8.63 13.70 -5.67
CA ASN A 64 -9.89 14.10 -5.03
C ASN A 64 -9.62 15.13 -3.92
N PHE A 65 -8.65 14.87 -3.05
CA PHE A 65 -8.24 15.82 -2.02
C PHE A 65 -7.79 17.16 -2.60
N LYS A 66 -6.97 17.12 -3.66
CA LYS A 66 -6.53 18.32 -4.38
C LYS A 66 -7.72 19.14 -4.89
N GLU A 67 -8.70 18.51 -5.53
CA GLU A 67 -9.88 19.21 -6.02
C GLU A 67 -10.73 19.76 -4.87
N ASP A 68 -10.90 19.01 -3.79
CA ASP A 68 -11.65 19.49 -2.62
C ASP A 68 -10.99 20.72 -1.98
N VAL A 69 -9.65 20.77 -1.90
CA VAL A 69 -8.92 21.95 -1.42
C VAL A 69 -9.06 23.11 -2.42
N LYS A 70 -8.85 22.85 -3.72
CA LYS A 70 -8.93 23.86 -4.78
C LYS A 70 -10.29 24.55 -4.81
N TRP A 71 -11.36 23.81 -4.57
CA TRP A 71 -12.73 24.32 -4.55
C TRP A 71 -13.25 24.67 -3.16
N SER A 72 -12.38 24.70 -2.14
CA SER A 72 -12.74 24.99 -0.73
C SER A 72 -13.88 24.11 -0.19
N ARG A 73 -13.98 22.87 -0.67
CA ARG A 73 -14.88 21.82 -0.14
C ARG A 73 -14.27 21.14 1.08
N PHE A 74 -12.94 21.06 1.13
CA PHE A 74 -12.20 20.61 2.30
C PHE A 74 -11.35 21.76 2.88
N PRO A 75 -11.32 21.94 4.22
CA PRO A 75 -12.13 21.21 5.20
C PRO A 75 -13.60 21.65 5.16
N ALA A 76 -14.50 20.68 5.23
CA ALA A 76 -15.93 20.94 5.47
C ALA A 76 -16.18 21.27 6.96
N ARG A 77 -17.41 21.65 7.31
CA ARG A 77 -17.80 22.00 8.70
C ARG A 77 -17.47 20.90 9.71
N ASP A 78 -17.56 19.64 9.30
CA ASP A 78 -17.28 18.49 10.18
C ASP A 78 -15.78 18.31 10.48
N TYR A 79 -14.90 18.96 9.70
CA TYR A 79 -13.44 18.86 9.82
C TYR A 79 -12.80 20.13 10.38
N VAL A 80 -13.60 21.05 10.94
CA VAL A 80 -13.09 22.28 11.55
C VAL A 80 -13.47 22.37 13.01
N PHE A 81 -12.54 22.87 13.83
CA PHE A 81 -12.84 23.26 15.19
C PHE A 81 -13.32 24.71 15.21
N HIS A 82 -14.40 24.97 15.95
CA HIS A 82 -14.91 26.31 16.17
C HIS A 82 -14.53 26.80 17.57
N MET A 83 -14.02 28.03 17.64
CA MET A 83 -13.80 28.71 18.91
C MET A 83 -15.15 29.03 19.56
N LYS A 84 -15.24 28.90 20.89
CA LYS A 84 -16.40 29.39 21.64
C LYS A 84 -16.56 30.89 21.42
N GLU A 85 -17.80 31.34 21.31
CA GLU A 85 -18.11 32.74 20.97
C GLU A 85 -17.53 33.75 21.98
N GLU A 86 -17.49 33.38 23.26
CA GLU A 86 -16.94 34.20 24.35
C GLU A 86 -15.43 34.43 24.20
N GLU A 87 -14.68 33.39 23.84
CA GLU A 87 -13.24 33.47 23.61
C GLU A 87 -12.94 34.30 22.36
N LEU A 88 -13.74 34.15 21.31
CA LEU A 88 -13.57 34.92 20.07
C LEU A 88 -13.77 36.43 20.32
N LYS A 89 -14.71 36.81 21.18
CA LYS A 89 -14.94 38.22 21.56
C LYS A 89 -13.78 38.82 22.35
N LYS A 90 -13.09 38.03 23.20
CA LYS A 90 -11.92 38.48 23.96
C LYS A 90 -10.73 38.84 23.06
N ILE A 91 -10.54 38.09 21.97
CA ILE A 91 -9.40 38.29 21.04
C ILE A 91 -9.64 39.46 20.07
N LYS A 92 -10.90 39.76 19.73
CA LYS A 92 -11.25 40.86 18.80
C LYS A 92 -11.21 42.26 19.44
N ARG A 93 -10.76 42.38 20.69
CA ARG A 93 -10.73 43.62 21.47
C ARG A 93 -9.30 44.06 21.71
#